data_AF-A0A9E0J647-F1
#
_entry.id   AF-A0A9E0J647-F1
#
_cell.length_a   1.000
_cell.length_b   1.000
_cell.length_c   1.000
_cell.angle_alpha   90.00
_cell.angle_beta   90.00
_cell.angle_gamma   90.00
#
_symmetry.space_group_name_H-M   'P 1'
#
loop_
_entity.id
_entity.type
_entity.pdbx_description
1 polymer ?
#
loop_
_entity_poly.entity_id
_entity_poly.type
_entity_poly.pdbx_seq_one_letter_code
_entity_poly.pdbx_strand_id
1 'polypeptide(L)' 'MTALATIAAPVLPAIVTVAGERAQIRFLEFFAANIRNANTRRAYARAVVDFLSWCEGRGVASVTGVQPL' A
#
# COMPACT_ATOMS: atom_id res chain seq x y z
N MET A 1 -7.83 -9.06 33.84
CA MET A 1 -6.81 -9.65 32.95
C MET A 1 -7.02 -9.09 31.56
N THR A 2 -6.17 -8.17 31.10
CA THR A 2 -6.28 -7.57 29.76
C THR A 2 -5.44 -8.39 28.79
N ALA A 3 -6.06 -8.98 27.77
CA ALA A 3 -5.34 -9.71 26.73
C ALA A 3 -4.73 -8.71 25.73
N LEU A 4 -3.46 -8.92 25.37
CA LEU A 4 -2.82 -8.20 24.27
C LEU A 4 -3.26 -8.82 22.95
N ALA A 5 -3.80 -8.01 22.05
CA ALA A 5 -4.15 -8.44 20.70
C ALA A 5 -2.88 -8.45 19.82
N THR A 6 -2.65 -9.55 19.10
CA THR A 6 -1.61 -9.62 18.08
C THR A 6 -2.08 -8.84 16.85
N ILE A 7 -1.38 -7.76 16.51
CA ILE A 7 -1.65 -7.02 15.27
C ILE A 7 -0.90 -7.74 14.15
N ALA A 8 -1.63 -8.33 13.21
CA ALA A 8 -1.03 -8.90 12.01
C ALA A 8 -0.35 -7.80 11.18
N ALA A 9 0.84 -8.08 10.66
CA ALA A 9 1.53 -7.16 9.76
C ALA A 9 0.67 -6.90 8.51
N PRO A 10 0.63 -5.67 8.00
CA PRO A 10 -0.12 -5.36 6.80
C PRO A 10 0.47 -6.12 5.60
N VAL A 11 -0.39 -6.82 4.84
CA VAL A 11 0.01 -7.43 3.57
C VAL A 11 0.16 -6.30 2.54
N LEU A 12 1.37 -6.14 2.02
CA LEU A 12 1.68 -5.13 1.00
C LEU A 12 1.55 -5.71 -0.42
N PRO A 13 1.15 -4.89 -1.41
CA PRO A 13 1.15 -5.29 -2.82
C PRO A 13 2.54 -5.68 -3.31
N ALA A 14 2.64 -6.74 -4.13
CA ALA A 14 3.91 -7.29 -4.60
C ALA A 14 4.76 -6.26 -5.35
N ILE A 15 4.12 -5.45 -6.21
CA ILE A 15 4.75 -4.33 -6.94
C ILE A 15 5.43 -3.28 -6.03
N VAL A 16 5.01 -3.15 -4.77
CA VAL A 16 5.63 -2.29 -3.76
C VAL A 16 6.75 -3.04 -3.03
N THR A 17 6.54 -4.31 -2.72
CA THR A 17 7.54 -5.15 -2.05
C THR A 17 8.82 -5.28 -2.88
N VAL A 18 8.70 -5.48 -4.20
CA VAL A 18 9.83 -5.58 -5.14
C VAL A 18 10.67 -4.29 -5.18
N ALA A 19 10.07 -3.13 -4.91
CA ALA A 19 10.77 -1.85 -4.88
C ALA A 19 11.60 -1.62 -3.59
N GLY A 20 11.59 -2.56 -2.65
CA GLY A 20 12.42 -2.55 -1.45
C GLY A 20 11.79 -1.87 -0.22
N GLU A 21 12.46 -1.99 0.92
CA GLU A 21 11.96 -1.58 2.24
C GLU A 21 11.57 -0.10 2.29
N ARG A 22 12.37 0.78 1.69
CA ARG A 22 12.07 2.22 1.67
C ARG A 22 10.75 2.51 0.95
N ALA A 23 10.44 1.81 -0.15
CA ALA A 23 9.18 1.97 -0.85
C ALA A 23 7.99 1.49 -0.01
N GLN A 24 8.16 0.36 0.69
CA GLN A 24 7.16 -0.18 1.61
C GLN A 24 6.83 0.78 2.75
N ILE A 25 7.86 1.39 3.38
CA ILE A 25 7.67 2.38 4.46
C ILE A 25 6.90 3.58 3.92
N ARG A 26 7.31 4.15 2.79
CA ARG A 26 6.64 5.33 2.19
C ARG A 26 5.20 5.03 1.80
N PHE A 27 4.93 3.82 1.31
CA PHE A 27 3.58 3.36 1.00
C PHE A 27 2.68 3.39 2.24
N LEU A 28 3.15 2.81 3.36
CA LEU A 28 2.42 2.80 4.62
C LEU A 28 2.26 4.21 5.21
N GLU A 29 3.30 5.04 5.17
CA GLU A 29 3.23 6.42 5.64
C GLU A 29 2.15 7.22 4.92
N PHE A 30 2.09 7.09 3.58
CA PHE A 30 1.17 7.88 2.77
C PHE A 30 -0.27 7.36 2.88
N PHE A 31 -0.49 6.05 2.74
CA PHE A 31 -1.83 5.49 2.61
C PHE A 31 -2.43 4.94 3.91
N ALA A 32 -1.62 4.67 4.93
CA ALA A 32 -2.10 4.10 6.20
C ALA A 32 -1.93 5.04 7.39
N ALA A 33 -0.78 5.71 7.54
CA ALA A 33 -0.44 6.43 8.78
C ALA A 33 -1.11 7.80 8.91
N ASN A 34 -1.19 8.57 7.82
CA ASN A 34 -1.55 9.99 7.90
C ASN A 34 -3.03 10.33 7.63
N ILE A 35 -3.83 9.36 7.14
CA ILE A 35 -5.24 9.60 6.80
C ILE A 35 -6.13 9.35 8.02
N ARG A 36 -6.54 10.42 8.70
CA ARG A 36 -7.40 10.36 9.90
C ARG A 36 -8.81 9.88 9.62
N ASN A 37 -9.41 10.34 8.51
CA ASN A 37 -10.78 9.96 8.14
C ASN A 37 -10.82 8.49 7.68
N ALA A 38 -11.55 7.64 8.41
CA ALA A 38 -11.63 6.22 8.13
C ALA A 38 -12.29 5.90 6.78
N ASN A 39 -13.25 6.72 6.32
CA ASN A 39 -13.88 6.57 5.01
C ASN A 39 -12.89 6.87 3.90
N THR A 40 -12.18 7.99 4.00
CA THR A 40 -11.13 8.37 3.05
C THR A 40 -10.03 7.33 2.99
N ARG A 41 -9.58 6.82 4.14
CA ARG A 41 -8.55 5.76 4.21
C ARG A 41 -8.98 4.49 3.48
N ARG A 42 -10.22 4.03 3.67
CA ARG A 42 -10.75 2.85 2.96
C ARG A 42 -10.86 3.08 1.45
N ALA A 43 -11.38 4.24 1.04
CA ALA A 43 -11.51 4.57 -0.38
C ALA A 43 -10.13 4.62 -1.07
N TYR A 44 -9.14 5.23 -0.43
CA TYR A 44 -7.78 5.35 -0.97
C TYR A 44 -7.06 4.01 -1.00
N ALA A 45 -7.19 3.20 0.06
CA ALA A 45 -6.63 1.86 0.08
C ALA A 45 -7.17 1.02 -1.09
N ARG A 46 -8.48 1.09 -1.36
CA ARG A 46 -9.09 0.40 -2.50
C ARG A 46 -8.56 0.92 -3.83
N ALA A 47 -8.58 2.24 -4.04
CA ALA A 47 -8.13 2.84 -5.29
C ALA A 47 -6.65 2.53 -5.60
N VAL A 48 -5.80 2.54 -4.58
CA VAL A 48 -4.38 2.17 -4.73
C VAL A 48 -4.21 0.70 -5.10
N VAL A 49 -4.93 -0.21 -4.44
CA VAL A 49 -4.85 -1.63 -4.77
C VAL A 49 -5.32 -1.86 -6.20
N ASP A 50 -6.46 -1.27 -6.60
CA ASP A 50 -6.99 -1.38 -7.96
C ASP A 50 -6.00 -0.85 -9.00
N PHE A 51 -5.36 0.30 -8.72
CA PHE A 51 -4.32 0.86 -9.60
C PHE A 51 -3.09 -0.04 -9.72
N LEU A 52 -2.59 -0.56 -8.60
CA LEU A 52 -1.40 -1.42 -8.58
C LEU A 52 -1.67 -2.78 -9.26
N SER A 53 -2.86 -3.36 -9.09
CA SER A 53 -3.28 -4.54 -9.84
C SER A 53 -3.41 -4.27 -11.34
N TRP A 54 -3.89 -3.08 -11.72
CA TRP A 54 -3.89 -2.67 -13.13
C TRP A 54 -2.47 -2.55 -13.70
N CYS A 55 -1.52 -1.99 -12.95
CA CYS A 55 -0.10 -1.94 -13.34
C CYS A 55 0.48 -3.34 -13.55
N GLU A 56 0.24 -4.27 -12.62
CA GLU A 56 0.68 -5.66 -12.75
C GLU A 56 0.10 -6.33 -14.01
N GLY A 57 -1.20 -6.13 -14.28
CA GLY A 57 -1.85 -6.60 -15.52
C GLY A 57 -1.31 -5.99 -16.81
N ARG A 58 -0.58 -4.87 -16.72
CA ARG A 58 0.12 -4.21 -17.84
C ARG A 58 1.61 -4.59 -17.95
N GLY A 59 2.11 -5.47 -17.07
CA GLY A 59 3.50 -5.89 -17.05
C GLY A 59 4.44 -4.94 -16.30
N VAL A 60 3.91 -3.99 -15.53
CA VAL A 60 4.72 -3.14 -14.65
C VAL A 60 5.02 -3.90 -13.36
N ALA A 61 6.24 -4.42 -13.23
CA ALA A 61 6.62 -5.31 -12.12
C ALA A 61 7.09 -4.58 -10.84
N SER A 62 7.38 -3.28 -10.92
CA SER A 62 7.83 -2.46 -9.78
C SER A 62 7.18 -1.08 -9.84
N VAL A 63 6.83 -0.54 -8.66
CA VAL A 63 6.25 0.82 -8.55
C VAL A 63 7.22 1.89 -9.04
N THR A 64 8.53 1.60 -9.06
CA THR A 64 9.55 2.51 -9.63
C THR A 64 9.42 2.70 -11.14
N GLY A 65 8.70 1.81 -11.84
CA GLY A 65 8.39 1.95 -13.26
C GLY A 65 7.19 2.87 -13.55
N VAL A 66 6.44 3.29 -12.53
CA VAL A 66 5.33 4.25 -12.67
C VAL A 66 5.89 5.67 -12.70
N GLN A 67 5.53 6.43 -13.73
CA GLN A 67 5.94 7.83 -13.89
C GLN A 67 4.74 8.76 -13.79
N PRO A 68 4.89 9.97 -13.22
CA PRO A 68 3.88 11.01 -13.30
C PRO A 68 3.70 11.47 -14.75
N LEU A 69 2.51 12.02 -15.04
CA LEU A 69 2.21 12.68 -16.32
C LEU A 69 2.83 14.07 -16.40
#